data_AF-A0A0N4W099-F1
#
_entry.id   AF-A0A0N4W099-F1
#
_cell.length_a   1.000
_cell.length_b   1.000
_cell.length_c   1.000
_cell.angle_alpha   90.00
_cell.angle_beta   90.00
_cell.angle_gamma   90.00
#
_symmetry.space_group_name_H-M   'P 1'
#
loop_
_entity.id
_entity.type
_entity.pdbx_description
1 polymer ?
#
loop_
_entity_poly.entity_id
_entity_poly.type
_entity_poly.pdbx_seq_one_letter_code
_entity_poly.pdbx_strand_id
1 'polypeptide(L)'
;LIELLFRCDSSFDALFAVTVQLFHRTWREMHASHDEHDKVANVVQEQLRRAANNRPVTLSMLEDLLSALPYWKMKELWKRELIEKENNQLSSEVVGELRNLLKPSIEQLIRTNRKNVLKQGFTFRRQVKGKTPHKGEGTDISLSIKF
;
A
#
# COMPACT_ATOMS: atom_id res chain seq x y z
N LEU A 1 -3.56 -27.13 -11.76
CA LEU A 1 -4.67 -27.96 -11.24
C LEU A 1 -5.05 -29.10 -12.18
N ILE A 2 -5.14 -28.86 -13.50
CA ILE A 2 -5.48 -29.92 -14.48
C ILE A 2 -4.57 -31.15 -14.35
N GLU A 3 -3.27 -30.98 -14.14
CA GLU A 3 -2.34 -32.11 -13.94
C GLU A 3 -2.67 -32.99 -12.72
N LEU A 4 -3.30 -32.45 -11.67
CA LEU A 4 -3.71 -33.22 -10.48
C LEU A 4 -4.94 -34.10 -10.78
N LEU A 5 -5.78 -33.71 -11.74
CA LEU A 5 -6.97 -34.49 -12.15
C LEU A 5 -6.58 -35.84 -12.76
N PHE A 6 -5.38 -35.96 -13.32
CA PHE A 6 -4.92 -37.17 -14.00
C PHE A 6 -4.04 -38.09 -13.13
N ARG A 7 -3.83 -37.77 -11.84
CA ARG A 7 -2.86 -38.48 -10.98
C ARG A 7 -3.45 -39.52 -10.05
N CYS A 8 -4.74 -39.48 -9.75
CA CYS A 8 -5.41 -40.45 -8.88
C CYS A 8 -6.84 -40.73 -9.36
N ASP A 9 -7.34 -41.92 -9.02
CA ASP A 9 -8.77 -42.19 -9.04
C ASP A 9 -9.47 -41.30 -8.00
N SER A 10 -10.57 -40.64 -8.36
CA SER A 10 -11.29 -39.65 -7.53
C SER A 10 -10.57 -38.31 -7.30
N SER A 11 -9.57 -37.94 -8.14
CA SER A 11 -8.89 -36.63 -8.04
C SER A 11 -9.84 -35.44 -8.09
N PHE A 12 -10.97 -35.54 -8.80
CA PHE A 12 -11.98 -34.48 -8.86
C PHE A 12 -12.64 -34.25 -7.49
N ASP A 13 -13.07 -35.32 -6.81
CA ASP A 13 -13.72 -35.22 -5.50
C ASP A 13 -12.78 -34.62 -4.45
N ALA A 14 -11.51 -35.03 -4.49
CA ALA A 14 -10.49 -34.50 -3.60
C ALA A 14 -10.22 -33.00 -3.85
N LEU A 15 -10.11 -32.59 -5.12
CA LEU A 15 -9.95 -31.17 -5.47
C LEU A 15 -11.19 -30.34 -5.12
N PHE A 16 -12.38 -30.89 -5.29
CA PHE A 16 -13.63 -30.24 -4.90
C PHE A 16 -13.68 -30.04 -3.39
N ALA A 17 -13.35 -31.07 -2.61
CA ALA A 17 -13.29 -30.99 -1.15
C ALA A 17 -12.32 -29.90 -0.67
N VAL A 18 -11.10 -29.86 -1.22
CA VAL A 18 -10.11 -28.80 -0.91
C VAL A 18 -10.66 -27.41 -1.27
N THR A 19 -11.33 -27.27 -2.41
CA THR A 19 -11.90 -26.00 -2.86
C THR A 19 -13.03 -25.52 -1.94
N VAL A 20 -13.92 -26.42 -1.50
CA VAL A 20 -15.01 -26.11 -0.56
C VAL A 20 -14.45 -25.72 0.81
N GLN A 21 -13.44 -26.45 1.31
CA GLN A 21 -12.78 -26.11 2.57
C GLN A 21 -12.10 -24.74 2.51
N LEU A 22 -11.41 -24.44 1.41
CA LEU A 22 -10.82 -23.14 1.13
C LEU A 22 -11.89 -22.04 1.12
N PHE A 23 -13.02 -22.27 0.43
CA PHE A 23 -14.12 -21.31 0.39
C PHE A 23 -14.64 -20.97 1.79
N HIS A 24 -14.92 -21.98 2.63
CA HIS A 24 -15.39 -21.74 4.00
C HIS A 24 -14.35 -21.03 4.86
N ARG A 25 -13.06 -21.36 4.70
CA ARG A 25 -11.98 -20.67 5.40
C ARG A 25 -11.93 -19.19 4.98
N THR A 26 -11.87 -18.91 3.69
CA THR A 26 -11.81 -17.54 3.15
C THR A 26 -13.05 -16.75 3.53
N TRP A 27 -14.25 -17.35 3.49
CA TRP A 27 -15.49 -16.75 3.97
C TRP A 27 -15.37 -16.24 5.41
N ARG A 28 -14.88 -17.09 6.32
CA ARG A 28 -14.70 -16.75 7.74
C ARG A 28 -13.65 -15.67 7.94
N GLU A 29 -12.51 -15.78 7.25
CA GLU A 29 -11.44 -14.77 7.31
C GLU A 29 -11.89 -13.40 6.77
N MET A 30 -12.84 -13.39 5.82
CA MET A 30 -13.42 -12.17 5.27
C MET A 30 -14.50 -11.55 6.16
N HIS A 31 -15.02 -12.29 7.15
CA HIS A 31 -16.25 -11.94 7.87
C HIS A 31 -17.41 -11.64 6.91
N ALA A 32 -17.51 -12.43 5.83
CA ALA A 32 -18.45 -12.18 4.74
C ALA A 32 -19.91 -12.42 5.15
N SER A 33 -20.81 -11.59 4.63
CA SER A 33 -22.27 -11.78 4.73
C SER A 33 -22.82 -12.64 3.58
N HIS A 34 -24.06 -13.13 3.72
CA HIS A 34 -24.70 -14.05 2.77
C HIS A 34 -24.82 -13.46 1.34
N ASP A 35 -24.78 -12.15 1.15
CA ASP A 35 -24.81 -11.51 -0.17
C ASP A 35 -23.42 -11.35 -0.81
N GLU A 36 -22.35 -11.80 -0.15
CA GLU A 36 -20.96 -11.63 -0.60
C GLU A 36 -20.33 -12.89 -1.19
N HIS A 37 -21.12 -13.92 -1.54
CA HIS A 37 -20.63 -15.16 -2.16
C HIS A 37 -19.75 -14.93 -3.38
N ASP A 38 -20.12 -14.02 -4.26
CA ASP A 38 -19.31 -13.71 -5.46
C ASP A 38 -17.96 -13.08 -5.09
N LYS A 39 -17.92 -12.23 -4.05
CA LYS A 39 -16.67 -11.63 -3.58
C LYS A 39 -15.75 -12.71 -3.03
N VAL A 40 -16.29 -13.60 -2.18
CA VAL A 40 -15.51 -14.72 -1.62
C VAL A 40 -15.04 -15.66 -2.73
N ALA A 41 -15.90 -15.98 -3.69
CA ALA A 41 -15.56 -16.81 -4.85
C ALA A 41 -14.41 -16.21 -5.66
N ASN A 42 -14.41 -14.89 -5.89
CA ASN A 42 -13.32 -14.19 -6.58
C ASN A 42 -11.99 -14.30 -5.82
N VAL A 43 -12.01 -14.19 -4.48
CA VAL A 43 -10.80 -14.37 -3.66
C VAL A 43 -10.29 -15.82 -3.77
N VAL A 44 -11.20 -16.80 -3.66
CA VAL A 44 -10.88 -18.23 -3.76
C VAL A 44 -10.31 -18.58 -5.12
N GLN A 45 -10.90 -18.05 -6.20
CA GLN A 45 -10.40 -18.22 -7.55
C GLN A 45 -8.96 -17.68 -7.69
N GLU A 46 -8.67 -16.52 -7.09
CA GLU A 46 -7.33 -15.96 -7.12
C GLU A 46 -6.33 -16.76 -6.27
N GLN A 47 -6.75 -17.25 -5.09
CA GLN A 47 -5.94 -18.16 -4.26
C GLN A 47 -5.59 -19.43 -5.05
N LEU A 48 -6.57 -20.05 -5.70
CA LEU A 48 -6.38 -21.24 -6.54
C LEU A 48 -5.47 -20.94 -7.73
N ARG A 49 -5.65 -19.80 -8.41
CA ARG A 49 -4.80 -19.39 -9.54
C ARG A 49 -3.34 -19.23 -9.11
N ARG A 50 -3.09 -18.55 -7.98
CA ARG A 50 -1.73 -18.35 -7.44
C ARG A 50 -1.08 -19.65 -6.99
N ALA A 51 -1.83 -20.51 -6.29
CA ALA A 51 -1.33 -21.84 -5.94
C ALA A 51 -1.03 -22.68 -7.19
N ALA A 52 -1.91 -22.65 -8.20
CA ALA A 52 -1.72 -23.37 -9.45
C ALA A 52 -0.49 -22.92 -10.24
N ASN A 53 -0.12 -21.63 -10.18
CA ASN A 53 1.09 -21.10 -10.82
C ASN A 53 2.38 -21.72 -10.26
N ASN A 54 2.36 -22.26 -9.05
CA ASN A 54 3.47 -23.01 -8.45
C ASN A 54 3.50 -24.49 -8.88
N ARG A 55 2.62 -24.89 -9.81
CA ARG A 55 2.55 -26.25 -10.40
C ARG A 55 2.59 -27.38 -9.35
N PRO A 56 1.62 -27.43 -8.42
CA PRO A 56 1.59 -28.49 -7.42
C PRO A 56 1.46 -29.87 -8.07
N VAL A 57 2.33 -30.79 -7.65
CA VAL A 57 2.40 -32.17 -8.17
C VAL A 57 1.58 -33.18 -7.34
N THR A 58 1.19 -32.80 -6.12
CA THR A 58 0.34 -33.59 -5.22
C THR A 58 -0.75 -32.71 -4.61
N LEU A 59 -1.82 -33.33 -4.09
CA LEU A 59 -2.88 -32.61 -3.40
C LEU A 59 -2.37 -31.93 -2.12
N SER A 60 -1.54 -32.61 -1.34
CA SER A 60 -0.91 -32.05 -0.14
C SER A 60 -0.07 -30.81 -0.46
N MET A 61 0.69 -30.81 -1.56
CA MET A 61 1.42 -29.62 -1.99
C MET A 61 0.48 -28.46 -2.36
N LEU A 62 -0.68 -28.76 -2.98
CA LEU A 62 -1.70 -27.74 -3.23
C LEU A 62 -2.27 -27.18 -1.92
N GLU A 63 -2.59 -28.03 -0.95
CA GLU A 63 -3.10 -27.62 0.37
C GLU A 63 -2.11 -26.74 1.13
N ASP A 64 -0.82 -27.05 1.07
CA ASP A 64 0.26 -26.25 1.67
C ASP A 64 0.35 -24.86 1.01
N LEU A 65 0.32 -24.82 -0.33
CA LEU A 65 0.32 -23.57 -1.10
C LEU A 65 -0.90 -22.69 -0.78
N LEU A 66 -2.09 -23.29 -0.66
CA LEU A 66 -3.31 -22.58 -0.29
C LEU A 66 -3.27 -22.13 1.17
N SER A 67 -2.66 -22.91 2.06
CA SER A 67 -2.48 -22.54 3.46
C SER A 67 -1.56 -21.35 3.65
N ALA A 68 -0.58 -21.17 2.75
CA ALA A 68 0.28 -19.99 2.66
C ALA A 68 -0.39 -18.76 2.02
N LEU A 69 -1.64 -18.90 1.54
CA LEU A 69 -2.42 -17.82 0.92
C LEU A 69 -3.70 -17.48 1.72
N PRO A 70 -3.63 -17.21 3.04
CA PRO A 70 -4.79 -16.72 3.79
C PRO A 70 -5.22 -15.33 3.28
N TYR A 71 -6.46 -14.93 3.57
CA TYR A 71 -7.03 -13.69 3.08
C TYR A 71 -6.21 -12.43 3.43
N TRP A 72 -5.62 -12.37 4.62
CA TRP A 72 -4.73 -11.25 4.98
C TRP A 72 -3.51 -11.16 4.05
N LYS A 73 -2.96 -12.31 3.64
CA LYS A 73 -1.84 -12.36 2.70
C LYS A 73 -2.29 -11.94 1.31
N MET A 74 -3.50 -12.32 0.90
CA MET A 74 -4.11 -11.85 -0.35
C MET A 74 -4.23 -10.33 -0.37
N LYS A 75 -4.70 -9.70 0.71
CA LYS A 75 -4.74 -8.23 0.84
C LYS A 75 -3.36 -7.59 0.71
N GLU A 76 -2.35 -8.16 1.37
CA GLU A 76 -0.97 -7.68 1.28
C GLU A 76 -0.46 -7.71 -0.16
N LEU A 77 -0.69 -8.82 -0.86
CA LEU A 77 -0.29 -9.01 -2.25
C LEU A 77 -1.00 -8.01 -3.20
N TRP A 78 -2.31 -7.84 -3.09
CA TRP A 78 -3.04 -6.86 -3.91
C TRP A 78 -2.59 -5.43 -3.65
N LYS A 79 -2.32 -5.08 -2.38
CA LYS A 79 -1.78 -3.76 -2.04
C LYS A 79 -0.41 -3.53 -2.70
N ARG A 80 0.45 -4.54 -2.68
CA ARG A 80 1.76 -4.48 -3.33
C ARG A 80 1.63 -4.34 -4.85
N GLU A 81 0.79 -5.14 -5.48
CA GLU A 81 0.51 -5.10 -6.93
C GLU A 81 -0.07 -3.75 -7.36
N LEU A 82 -0.94 -3.15 -6.53
CA LEU A 82 -1.48 -1.82 -6.78
C LEU A 82 -0.38 -0.75 -6.76
N ILE A 83 0.46 -0.74 -5.72
CA ILE A 83 1.60 0.20 -5.59
C ILE A 83 2.58 0.03 -6.75
N GLU A 84 2.88 -1.21 -7.12
CA GLU A 84 3.76 -1.51 -8.27
C GLU A 84 3.16 -0.98 -9.58
N LYS A 85 1.86 -1.19 -9.80
CA LYS A 85 1.14 -0.68 -10.96
C LYS A 85 1.13 0.85 -11.01
N GLU A 86 0.94 1.53 -9.88
CA GLU A 86 1.01 2.99 -9.77
C GLU A 86 2.43 3.50 -10.05
N ASN A 87 3.45 2.86 -9.47
CA ASN A 87 4.85 3.23 -9.70
C ASN A 87 5.25 3.06 -11.17
N ASN A 88 4.81 1.98 -11.81
CA ASN A 88 5.06 1.74 -13.23
C ASN A 88 4.39 2.81 -14.11
N GLN A 89 3.17 3.23 -13.76
CA GLN A 89 2.50 4.34 -14.46
C GLN A 89 3.23 5.67 -14.27
N LEU A 90 3.66 5.98 -13.04
CA LEU A 90 4.37 7.22 -12.73
C LEU A 90 5.80 7.27 -13.30
N SER A 91 6.38 6.10 -13.57
CA SER A 91 7.70 5.96 -14.20
C SER A 91 7.62 5.84 -15.72
N SER A 92 6.42 5.94 -16.30
CA SER A 92 6.22 6.00 -17.74
C SER A 92 6.95 7.20 -18.33
N GLU A 93 7.55 7.02 -19.51
CA GLU A 93 8.30 8.03 -20.25
C GLU A 93 7.50 9.33 -20.41
N VAL A 94 6.21 9.22 -20.76
CA VAL A 94 5.29 10.35 -20.92
C VAL A 94 5.11 11.15 -19.62
N VAL A 95 5.02 10.46 -18.48
CA VAL A 95 4.91 11.12 -17.16
C VAL A 95 6.24 11.77 -16.78
N GLY A 96 7.37 11.15 -17.14
CA GLY A 96 8.70 11.71 -16.97
C GLY A 96 8.90 13.00 -17.76
N GLU A 97 8.53 13.01 -19.04
CA GLU A 97 8.60 14.19 -19.91
C GLU A 97 7.74 15.34 -19.37
N LEU A 98 6.49 15.05 -18.97
CA LEU A 98 5.59 16.05 -18.40
C LEU A 98 6.15 16.63 -17.08
N ARG A 99 6.73 15.79 -16.23
CA ARG A 99 7.42 16.25 -15.00
C ARG A 99 8.58 17.18 -15.34
N ASN A 100 9.40 16.84 -16.32
CA ASN A 100 10.52 17.67 -16.76
C ASN A 100 10.05 19.02 -17.31
N LEU A 101 8.95 19.03 -18.05
CA LEU A 101 8.33 20.26 -18.58
C LEU A 101 7.78 21.16 -17.46
N LEU A 102 7.12 20.59 -16.46
CA LEU A 102 6.47 21.35 -15.37
C LEU A 102 7.44 21.81 -14.28
N LYS A 103 8.54 21.07 -14.07
CA LYS A 103 9.49 21.31 -12.98
C LYS A 103 10.00 22.76 -12.89
N PRO A 104 10.43 23.43 -13.98
CA PRO A 104 10.90 24.82 -13.91
C PRO A 104 9.83 25.79 -13.39
N SER A 105 8.59 25.63 -13.84
CA SER A 105 7.46 26.49 -13.45
C SER A 105 7.13 26.32 -11.96
N ILE A 106 7.12 25.08 -11.47
CA ILE A 106 6.90 24.77 -10.06
C ILE A 106 8.03 25.35 -9.20
N GLU A 107 9.28 25.19 -9.61
CA GLU A 107 10.43 25.77 -8.90
C GLU A 107 10.36 27.30 -8.83
N GLN A 108 9.95 27.95 -9.92
CA GLN A 108 9.75 29.39 -9.96
C GLN A 108 8.62 29.84 -9.01
N LEU A 109 7.52 29.09 -8.96
CA LEU A 109 6.41 29.35 -8.04
C LEU A 109 6.88 29.24 -6.58
N ILE A 110 7.64 28.19 -6.25
CA ILE A 110 8.22 28.00 -4.91
C ILE A 110 9.15 29.16 -4.55
N ARG A 111 10.04 29.58 -5.47
CA ARG A 111 10.95 30.72 -5.25
C ARG A 111 10.17 32.01 -5.00
N THR A 112 9.10 32.24 -5.76
CA THR A 112 8.25 33.42 -5.62
C THR A 112 7.53 33.42 -4.26
N ASN A 113 6.95 32.29 -3.87
CA ASN A 113 6.30 32.15 -2.57
C ASN A 113 7.29 32.39 -1.43
N ARG A 114 8.47 31.75 -1.48
CA ARG A 114 9.54 31.96 -0.48
C ARG A 114 9.95 33.42 -0.39
N LYS A 115 10.13 34.11 -1.51
CA LYS A 115 10.44 35.55 -1.54
C LYS A 115 9.35 36.38 -0.89
N ASN A 116 8.08 36.09 -1.17
CA ASN A 116 6.95 36.81 -0.58
C ASN A 116 6.85 36.59 0.93
N VAL A 117 7.08 35.36 1.38
CA VAL A 117 7.14 35.02 2.81
C VAL A 117 8.31 35.75 3.49
N LEU A 118 9.48 35.84 2.87
CA LEU A 118 10.61 36.61 3.41
C LEU A 118 10.30 38.11 3.52
N LYS A 119 9.59 38.69 2.55
CA LYS A 119 9.14 40.10 2.61
C LYS A 119 8.16 40.38 3.75
N GLN A 120 7.33 39.40 4.12
CA GLN A 120 6.44 39.53 5.27
C GLN A 120 7.21 39.64 6.59
N GLY A 121 8.45 39.12 6.61
CA GLY A 121 9.32 39.13 7.77
C GLY A 121 8.98 38.02 8.75
N PHE A 122 9.94 37.72 9.62
CA PHE A 122 9.78 36.73 10.68
C PHE A 122 10.20 37.32 12.01
N THR A 123 9.45 36.98 13.06
CA THR A 123 9.82 37.30 14.43
C THR A 123 10.64 36.17 14.98
N PHE A 124 11.92 36.45 15.26
CA PHE A 124 12.79 35.49 15.92
C PHE A 124 12.82 35.77 17.42
N ARG A 125 12.65 34.71 18.23
CA ARG A 125 12.87 34.82 19.68
C ARG A 125 14.35 35.06 19.95
N ARG A 126 14.67 36.20 20.56
CA ARG A 126 16.02 36.54 20.97
C ARG A 126 16.44 35.65 22.14
N GLN A 127 17.45 34.81 21.95
CA GLN A 127 18.09 34.12 23.08
C GLN A 127 18.99 35.10 23.83
N VAL A 128 18.61 35.46 25.05
CA VAL A 128 19.43 36.28 25.93
C VAL A 128 20.49 35.36 26.57
N LYS A 129 21.76 35.49 26.16
CA LYS A 129 22.87 34.84 26.88
C LYS A 129 23.08 35.56 28.21
N GLY A 130 22.74 34.87 29.29
CA GLY A 130 23.07 35.27 30.66
C GLY A 130 22.01 36.13 31.34
N LYS A 131 21.02 35.48 31.98
CA LYS A 131 20.44 35.85 33.28
C LYS A 131 19.42 34.78 33.67
N THR A 132 19.63 34.18 34.84
CA THR A 132 18.66 33.31 35.52
C THR A 132 17.31 34.04 35.66
N PRO A 133 16.18 33.35 35.51
CA PRO A 133 14.88 34.00 35.45
C PRO A 133 14.47 34.45 36.85
N HIS A 134 14.59 35.75 37.13
CA HIS A 134 13.80 36.36 38.20
C HIS A 134 12.39 36.62 37.70
N LYS A 135 11.44 36.20 38.54
CA LYS A 135 10.01 36.18 38.35
C LYS A 135 9.48 37.62 38.19
N GLY A 136 8.92 37.94 37.02
CA GLY A 136 8.22 39.19 36.74
C GLY A 136 8.90 40.02 35.66
N GLU A 137 8.15 40.35 34.61
CA GLU A 137 8.53 41.24 33.50
C GLU A 137 9.52 40.68 32.47
N GLY A 138 9.08 39.65 31.74
CA GLY A 138 9.69 39.29 30.46
C GLY A 138 9.28 40.31 29.39
N THR A 139 10.10 41.34 29.18
CA THR A 139 10.01 42.14 27.96
C THR A 139 10.37 41.21 26.80
N ASP A 140 9.35 40.74 26.07
CA ASP A 140 9.52 39.87 24.91
C ASP A 140 10.08 40.72 23.76
N ILE A 141 11.41 40.92 23.76
CA ILE A 141 12.11 41.70 22.74
C ILE A 141 12.09 40.88 21.46
N SER A 142 11.05 41.10 20.66
CA SER A 142 10.86 40.57 19.33
C SER A 142 11.63 41.45 18.34
N LEU A 143 12.70 40.90 17.74
CA LEU A 143 13.30 41.54 16.58
C LEU A 143 12.48 41.18 15.34
N SER A 144 11.84 42.19 14.75
CA SER A 144 11.25 42.09 13.42
C SER A 144 12.30 42.44 12.39
N ILE A 145 12.78 41.43 11.64
CA ILE A 145 13.63 41.66 10.48
C ILE A 145 12.72 41.71 9.25
N LYS A 146 12.63 42.88 8.61
CA LYS A 146 12.03 43.04 7.29
C LYS A 146 13.17 43.10 6.27
N PHE A 147 13.12 42.21 5.27
CA PHE A 147 14.06 42.14 4.16
C PHE A 147 13.60 42.98 2.97
#